data_AF-A0A9E0LMA5-F1
#
_entry.id   AF-A0A9E0LMA5-F1
#
_cell.length_a   1.000
_cell.length_b   1.000
_cell.length_c   1.000
_cell.angle_alpha   90.00
_cell.angle_beta   90.00
_cell.angle_gamma   90.00
#
_symmetry.space_group_name_H-M   'P 1'
#
loop_
_entity.id
_entity.type
_entity.pdbx_description
1 polymer ?
#
loop_
_entity_poly.entity_id
_entity_poly.type
_entity_poly.pdbx_seq_one_letter_code
_entity_poly.pdbx_strand_id
1 'polypeptide(L)'
;MNNRLFALGLVLLLAGQCTATAQCKEKRLPALNFEIGKKGELAMLLNVATSRPYFGRAAVGVDESPTGIRGGNGSKRPMGQYLIAPYCVFSSSYTKESAETMCQFAYALHRFVAQKDGDYDSYTLNYSKTSSGFKYLPLAEQRVFARTWWEKQKSFISLSEEQKGQFVEEAVVDATNLYGRYAERIYPTARYLAWQKGAVGALLGPKKYQKCE
;
A
#
# COMPACT_ATOMS: atom_id res chain seq x y z
N MET A 1 -46.90 -52.35 -9.21
CA MET A 1 -45.88 -53.06 -8.40
C MET A 1 -44.52 -52.78 -9.02
N ASN A 2 -43.63 -52.14 -8.24
CA ASN A 2 -42.16 -52.28 -8.12
C ASN A 2 -41.44 -53.16 -9.17
N ASN A 3 -40.25 -52.85 -9.70
CA ASN A 3 -39.05 -52.35 -9.02
C ASN A 3 -37.96 -51.88 -10.01
N ARG A 4 -37.08 -51.00 -9.51
CA ARG A 4 -35.81 -50.55 -10.11
C ARG A 4 -34.73 -51.66 -10.04
N LEU A 5 -33.73 -51.62 -10.95
CA LEU A 5 -32.29 -51.69 -10.65
C LEU A 5 -31.45 -51.74 -11.95
N PHE A 6 -30.67 -50.68 -12.19
CA PHE A 6 -29.59 -50.63 -13.19
C PHE A 6 -28.27 -51.00 -12.49
N ALA A 7 -27.53 -51.96 -13.07
CA ALA A 7 -26.22 -52.38 -12.59
C ALA A 7 -25.10 -51.53 -13.21
N LEU A 8 -24.17 -51.09 -12.35
CA LEU A 8 -22.99 -50.31 -12.64
C LEU A 8 -21.91 -51.14 -13.36
N GLY A 9 -21.31 -50.57 -14.40
CA GLY A 9 -20.05 -51.03 -14.98
C GLY A 9 -18.86 -50.43 -14.24
N LEU A 10 -17.94 -51.30 -13.80
CA LEU A 10 -16.67 -50.95 -13.17
C LEU A 10 -15.56 -51.06 -14.22
N VAL A 11 -14.98 -49.93 -14.63
CA VAL A 11 -13.75 -49.90 -15.44
C VAL A 11 -12.60 -49.46 -14.53
N LEU A 12 -11.65 -50.37 -14.31
CA LEU A 12 -10.37 -50.09 -13.69
C LEU A 12 -9.49 -49.27 -14.65
N LEU A 13 -8.97 -48.14 -14.18
CA LEU A 13 -7.83 -47.45 -14.79
C LEU A 13 -6.84 -47.07 -13.69
N LEU A 14 -5.70 -47.78 -13.72
CA LEU A 14 -4.49 -47.51 -12.96
C LEU A 14 -3.83 -46.24 -13.52
N ALA A 15 -3.67 -45.20 -12.69
CA ALA A 15 -2.77 -44.10 -12.96
C ALA A 15 -2.10 -43.61 -11.66
N GLY A 16 -0.78 -43.85 -11.61
CA GLY A 16 0.27 -43.09 -10.93
C GLY A 16 -0.06 -42.32 -9.66
N GLN A 17 0.34 -42.88 -8.51
CA GLN A 17 0.59 -42.10 -7.31
C GLN A 17 1.88 -41.29 -7.46
N CYS A 18 1.73 -39.97 -7.58
CA CYS A 18 2.78 -39.00 -7.26
C CYS A 18 2.14 -37.91 -6.40
N THR A 19 2.05 -38.16 -5.09
CA THR A 19 1.67 -37.14 -4.11
C THR A 19 2.88 -36.82 -3.24
N ALA A 20 3.69 -35.88 -3.72
CA ALA A 20 4.61 -35.13 -2.88
C ALA A 20 4.26 -33.64 -3.00
N THR A 21 3.07 -33.26 -2.52
CA THR A 21 2.78 -31.85 -2.28
C THR A 21 3.48 -31.46 -0.99
N ALA A 22 4.64 -30.83 -1.12
CA ALA A 22 5.29 -30.10 -0.06
C ALA A 22 4.27 -29.11 0.54
N GLN A 23 3.86 -29.37 1.78
CA GLN A 23 3.06 -28.46 2.59
C GLN A 23 3.90 -27.22 2.87
N CYS A 24 3.80 -26.22 1.98
CA CYS A 24 4.24 -24.88 2.32
C CYS A 24 3.30 -24.41 3.44
N LYS A 25 3.78 -24.46 4.69
CA LYS A 25 3.09 -23.87 5.84
C LYS A 25 2.96 -22.36 5.60
N GLU A 26 1.87 -21.98 4.95
CA GLU A 26 1.40 -20.60 4.88
C GLU A 26 1.12 -20.21 6.34
N LYS A 27 2.09 -19.52 6.97
CA LYS A 27 1.87 -18.84 8.26
C LYS A 27 0.81 -17.76 8.01
N ARG A 28 -0.47 -18.13 8.04
CA ARG A 28 -1.54 -17.17 8.18
C ARG A 28 -1.31 -16.44 9.50
N LEU A 29 -0.97 -15.16 9.38
CA LEU A 29 -0.91 -14.26 10.52
C LEU A 29 -2.27 -14.32 11.25
N PRO A 30 -2.29 -14.32 12.59
CA PRO A 30 -3.51 -14.46 13.36
C PRO A 30 -4.49 -13.34 12.98
N ALA A 31 -5.76 -13.69 12.86
CA ALA A 31 -6.85 -12.74 12.65
C ALA A 31 -6.86 -11.74 13.82
N LEU A 32 -6.41 -10.52 13.56
CA LEU A 32 -6.39 -9.43 14.53
C LEU A 32 -7.77 -8.76 14.50
N ASN A 33 -8.43 -8.68 15.65
CA ASN A 33 -9.67 -7.91 15.81
C ASN A 33 -9.38 -6.43 15.50
N PHE A 34 -10.01 -5.91 14.44
CA PHE A 34 -9.80 -4.57 13.90
C PHE A 34 -10.70 -3.54 14.60
N GLU A 35 -10.19 -2.83 15.59
CA GLU A 35 -10.75 -1.52 15.97
C GLU A 35 -9.98 -0.43 15.21
N ILE A 36 -10.65 0.24 14.28
CA ILE A 36 -10.19 1.45 13.60
C ILE A 36 -10.00 2.55 14.68
N GLY A 37 -8.81 3.16 14.74
CA GLY A 37 -8.58 4.39 15.50
C GLY A 37 -7.81 4.31 16.84
N LYS A 38 -7.11 3.21 17.17
CA LYS A 38 -6.25 3.13 18.38
C LYS A 38 -4.81 2.68 18.07
N LYS A 39 -3.92 2.69 19.09
CA LYS A 39 -2.50 2.21 19.11
C LYS A 39 -2.17 1.01 18.20
N GLY A 40 -3.16 0.19 17.84
CA GLY A 40 -3.03 -0.89 16.86
C GLY A 40 -2.71 -0.43 15.44
N GLU A 41 -3.22 0.70 14.94
CA GLU A 41 -2.96 1.13 13.54
C GLU A 41 -1.49 1.47 13.32
N LEU A 42 -0.87 2.22 14.23
CA LEU A 42 0.54 2.57 14.14
C LEU A 42 1.44 1.33 14.24
N ALA A 43 1.12 0.39 15.13
CA ALA A 43 1.82 -0.87 15.24
C ALA A 43 1.69 -1.72 13.96
N MET A 44 0.52 -1.70 13.32
CA MET A 44 0.30 -2.37 12.05
C MET A 44 1.00 -1.68 10.88
N LEU A 45 1.01 -0.34 10.83
CA LEU A 45 1.81 0.41 9.86
C LEU A 45 3.29 0.07 9.99
N LEU A 46 3.82 -0.04 11.21
CA LEU A 46 5.21 -0.44 11.44
C LEU A 46 5.47 -1.89 10.99
N ASN A 47 4.52 -2.81 11.22
CA ASN A 47 4.60 -4.17 10.71
C ASN A 47 4.58 -4.21 9.17
N VAL A 48 3.73 -3.41 8.52
CA VAL A 48 3.64 -3.31 7.07
C VAL A 48 4.91 -2.68 6.48
N ALA A 49 5.45 -1.66 7.14
CA ALA A 49 6.68 -0.98 6.77
C ALA A 49 7.90 -1.90 6.79
N THR A 50 7.91 -2.91 7.67
CA THR A 50 9.04 -3.83 7.86
C THR A 50 8.83 -5.21 7.22
N SER A 51 7.61 -5.50 6.73
CA SER A 51 7.30 -6.76 6.06
C SER A 51 7.45 -6.65 4.55
N ARG A 52 7.87 -7.78 3.94
CA ARG A 52 7.73 -7.96 2.49
C ARG A 52 6.27 -7.72 2.10
N PRO A 53 6.00 -7.11 0.96
CA PRO A 53 4.65 -7.02 0.47
C PRO A 53 4.04 -8.40 0.36
N TYR A 54 2.92 -8.58 1.06
CA TYR A 54 1.98 -9.63 0.72
C TYR A 54 1.00 -8.99 -0.21
N PHE A 55 1.22 -9.16 -1.50
CA PHE A 55 0.15 -8.96 -2.44
C PHE A 55 -0.61 -10.27 -2.51
N GLY A 56 -1.91 -10.24 -2.26
CA GLY A 56 -2.75 -11.40 -2.54
C GLY A 56 -2.63 -11.82 -4.02
N ARG A 57 -3.36 -12.87 -4.42
CA ARG A 57 -3.39 -13.39 -5.82
C ARG A 57 -3.63 -12.35 -6.94
N ALA A 58 -3.93 -11.10 -6.62
CA ALA A 58 -4.22 -10.00 -7.53
C ALA A 58 -3.04 -9.09 -7.91
N ALA A 59 -1.85 -9.17 -7.28
CA ALA A 59 -0.70 -8.37 -7.72
C ALA A 59 0.39 -9.21 -8.39
N VAL A 60 0.12 -9.54 -9.64
CA VAL A 60 1.18 -9.84 -10.61
C VAL A 60 1.88 -8.50 -10.91
N GLY A 61 3.20 -8.40 -10.68
CA GLY A 61 4.03 -7.27 -11.12
C GLY A 61 4.76 -6.46 -10.04
N VAL A 62 4.57 -6.72 -8.74
CA VAL A 62 5.27 -5.93 -7.69
C VAL A 62 6.62 -6.52 -7.27
N ASP A 63 6.93 -7.74 -7.72
CA ASP A 63 8.27 -8.33 -7.57
C ASP A 63 9.30 -7.71 -8.53
N GLU A 64 8.87 -6.93 -9.53
CA GLU A 64 9.73 -6.25 -10.50
C GLU A 64 10.18 -4.85 -10.04
N SER A 65 9.57 -4.31 -8.99
CA SER A 65 9.91 -2.97 -8.51
C SER A 65 11.19 -3.01 -7.65
N PRO A 66 12.25 -2.23 -7.99
CA PRO A 66 13.45 -2.14 -7.15
C PRO A 66 13.13 -1.58 -5.75
N THR A 67 12.00 -0.89 -5.60
CA THR A 67 11.49 -0.27 -4.37
C THR A 67 10.36 -1.08 -3.73
N GLY A 68 10.07 -2.29 -4.26
CA GLY A 68 8.89 -3.10 -3.93
C GLY A 68 8.81 -3.55 -2.47
N ILE A 69 9.93 -3.77 -1.78
CA ILE A 69 9.94 -3.85 -0.31
C ILE A 69 10.32 -2.46 0.15
N ARG A 70 9.51 -1.82 1.00
CA ARG A 70 9.82 -0.50 1.56
C ARG A 70 11.27 -0.49 2.03
N GLY A 71 12.12 0.12 1.20
CA GLY A 71 13.51 0.31 1.52
C GLY A 71 13.66 1.34 2.63
N GLY A 72 14.89 1.56 3.09
CA GLY A 72 15.18 2.50 4.17
C GLY A 72 16.27 1.99 5.10
N ASN A 73 16.47 2.69 6.21
CA ASN A 73 17.58 2.43 7.13
C ASN A 73 17.62 0.96 7.60
N GLY A 74 18.65 0.22 7.16
CA GLY A 74 18.85 -1.21 7.45
C GLY A 74 18.32 -2.21 6.39
N SER A 75 17.63 -1.73 5.35
CA SER A 75 17.16 -2.55 4.22
C SER A 75 18.23 -2.67 3.12
N LYS A 76 18.34 -3.85 2.48
CA LYS A 76 19.16 -4.06 1.26
C LYS A 76 18.52 -3.52 -0.03
N ARG A 77 17.32 -2.93 0.05
CA ARG A 77 16.57 -2.38 -1.09
C ARG A 77 16.37 -0.86 -0.95
N PRO A 78 16.36 -0.11 -2.06
CA PRO A 78 16.09 1.33 -2.07
C PRO A 78 14.64 1.64 -1.69
N MET A 79 14.43 2.80 -1.07
CA MET A 79 13.10 3.32 -0.73
C MET A 79 12.52 4.06 -1.93
N GLY A 80 11.22 3.98 -2.16
CA GLY A 80 10.63 4.65 -3.32
C GLY A 80 9.15 4.36 -3.57
N GLN A 81 8.67 4.84 -4.71
CA GLN A 81 7.34 4.59 -5.23
C GLN A 81 7.32 3.28 -6.03
N TYR A 82 6.40 2.38 -5.67
CA TYR A 82 6.29 1.02 -6.21
C TYR A 82 4.88 0.63 -6.68
N LEU A 83 3.85 1.44 -6.44
CA LEU A 83 2.47 1.06 -6.79
C LEU A 83 2.10 1.33 -8.26
N ILE A 84 2.82 2.24 -8.93
CA ILE A 84 2.55 2.68 -10.30
C ILE A 84 3.89 2.86 -11.00
N ALA A 85 4.00 2.33 -12.22
CA ALA A 85 5.17 2.54 -13.08
C ALA A 85 5.12 3.93 -13.78
N PRO A 86 6.28 4.55 -14.06
CA PRO A 86 7.62 4.07 -13.74
C PRO A 86 7.91 4.14 -12.24
N TYR A 87 8.61 3.12 -11.73
CA TYR A 87 9.02 3.09 -10.33
C TYR A 87 10.08 4.17 -10.09
N CYS A 88 10.06 4.80 -8.93
CA CYS A 88 11.05 5.82 -8.60
C CYS A 88 11.71 5.54 -7.27
N VAL A 89 13.04 5.63 -7.25
CA VAL A 89 13.86 5.63 -6.04
C VAL A 89 13.91 7.04 -5.45
N PHE A 90 13.57 7.16 -4.18
CA PHE A 90 13.69 8.40 -3.43
C PHE A 90 15.17 8.74 -3.20
N SER A 91 15.50 10.03 -3.29
CA SER A 91 16.88 10.51 -3.15
C SER A 91 17.06 11.61 -2.12
N SER A 92 15.97 12.13 -1.54
CA SER A 92 16.08 13.11 -0.47
C SER A 92 16.54 12.50 0.85
N SER A 93 16.84 13.37 1.82
CA SER A 93 17.13 12.98 3.20
C SER A 93 15.95 12.29 3.90
N TYR A 94 14.74 12.30 3.33
CA TYR A 94 13.60 11.52 3.83
C TYR A 94 13.95 10.04 3.98
N THR A 95 14.75 9.50 3.06
CA THR A 95 15.22 8.10 3.09
C THR A 95 16.00 7.72 4.35
N LYS A 96 16.48 8.72 5.10
CA LYS A 96 17.23 8.55 6.35
C LYS A 96 16.35 8.57 7.60
N GLU A 97 15.08 8.95 7.47
CA GLU A 97 14.14 8.97 8.60
C GLU A 97 13.90 7.57 9.16
N SER A 98 13.54 7.51 10.44
CA SER A 98 13.24 6.23 11.07
C SER A 98 11.92 5.67 10.54
N ALA A 99 11.81 4.34 10.47
CA ALA A 99 10.56 3.71 10.06
C ALA A 99 9.38 4.13 10.95
N GLU A 100 9.62 4.32 12.24
CA GLU A 100 8.62 4.78 13.19
C GLU A 100 8.12 6.19 12.86
N THR A 101 9.03 7.16 12.68
CA THR A 101 8.69 8.55 12.32
C THR A 101 7.89 8.61 11.03
N MET A 102 8.30 7.84 10.03
CA MET A 102 7.59 7.77 8.76
C MET A 102 6.19 7.13 8.91
N CYS A 103 6.02 6.10 9.76
CA CYS A 103 4.70 5.51 10.04
C CYS A 103 3.79 6.49 10.78
N GLN A 104 4.33 7.25 11.74
CA GLN A 104 3.59 8.30 12.45
C GLN A 104 3.13 9.39 11.47
N PHE A 105 4.01 9.81 10.56
CA PHE A 105 3.67 10.74 9.51
C PHE A 105 2.59 10.17 8.57
N ALA A 106 2.72 8.93 8.12
CA ALA A 106 1.77 8.29 7.23
C ALA A 106 0.37 8.20 7.85
N TYR A 107 0.30 7.83 9.13
CA TYR A 107 -0.94 7.85 9.89
C TYR A 107 -1.54 9.27 9.95
N ALA A 108 -0.75 10.27 10.36
CA ALA A 108 -1.21 11.65 10.49
C ALA A 108 -1.71 12.23 9.16
N LEU A 109 -0.98 11.99 8.06
CA LEU A 109 -1.38 12.41 6.72
C LEU A 109 -2.70 11.76 6.30
N HIS A 110 -2.86 10.46 6.54
CA HIS A 110 -4.11 9.78 6.17
C HIS A 110 -5.31 10.30 6.98
N ARG A 111 -5.14 10.58 8.28
CA ARG A 111 -6.20 11.21 9.08
C ARG A 111 -6.58 12.59 8.54
N PHE A 112 -5.61 13.38 8.08
CA PHE A 112 -5.86 14.66 7.43
C PHE A 112 -6.61 14.50 6.10
N VAL A 113 -6.23 13.52 5.26
CA VAL A 113 -6.92 13.22 3.99
C VAL A 113 -8.37 12.77 4.23
N ALA A 114 -8.61 11.91 5.23
CA ALA A 114 -9.95 11.47 5.61
C ALA A 114 -10.83 12.63 6.10
N GLN A 115 -10.27 13.58 6.87
CA GLN A 115 -10.98 14.80 7.29
C GLN A 115 -11.41 15.71 6.12
N LYS A 116 -10.87 15.48 4.92
CA LYS A 116 -11.18 16.23 3.70
C LYS A 116 -11.99 15.40 2.69
N ASP A 117 -12.59 14.30 3.13
CA ASP A 117 -13.34 13.35 2.32
C ASP A 117 -12.52 12.75 1.16
N GLY A 118 -11.20 12.66 1.35
CA GLY A 118 -10.27 12.15 0.35
C GLY A 118 -9.89 10.68 0.54
N ASP A 119 -10.45 9.98 1.53
CA ASP A 119 -10.16 8.58 1.84
C ASP A 119 -11.11 7.60 1.10
N TYR A 120 -10.80 6.31 1.22
CA TYR A 120 -11.53 5.27 0.49
C TYR A 120 -12.98 5.10 0.96
N ASP A 121 -13.23 5.31 2.26
CA ASP A 121 -14.58 5.23 2.82
C ASP A 121 -15.45 6.36 2.25
N SER A 122 -14.94 7.60 2.22
CA SER A 122 -15.64 8.72 1.58
C SER A 122 -15.84 8.50 0.09
N TYR A 123 -14.84 7.96 -0.62
CA TYR A 123 -14.99 7.57 -2.01
C TYR A 123 -16.14 6.57 -2.20
N THR A 124 -16.20 5.52 -1.38
CA THR A 124 -17.22 4.47 -1.49
C THR A 124 -18.61 4.99 -1.19
N LEU A 125 -18.76 5.86 -0.19
CA LEU A 125 -20.04 6.49 0.18
C LEU A 125 -20.58 7.41 -0.91
N ASN A 126 -19.69 8.07 -1.66
CA ASN A 126 -20.06 9.06 -2.69
C ASN A 126 -20.13 8.46 -4.11
N TYR A 127 -19.46 7.34 -4.35
CA TYR A 127 -19.42 6.66 -5.66
C TYR A 127 -20.82 6.30 -6.19
N SER A 128 -21.76 5.93 -5.30
CA SER A 128 -23.15 5.63 -5.69
C SER A 128 -24.03 6.88 -5.84
N LYS A 129 -23.61 8.02 -5.28
CA LYS A 129 -24.42 9.25 -5.19
C LYS A 129 -24.08 10.27 -6.26
N THR A 130 -22.88 10.21 -6.82
CA THR A 130 -22.36 11.24 -7.71
C THR A 130 -21.68 10.59 -8.91
N SER A 131 -22.02 11.05 -10.11
CA SER A 131 -21.29 10.76 -11.34
C SER A 131 -19.91 11.43 -11.38
N SER A 132 -19.53 12.16 -10.32
CA SER A 132 -18.18 12.68 -10.16
C SER A 132 -17.22 11.52 -9.94
N GLY A 133 -16.28 11.35 -10.86
CA GLY A 133 -15.25 10.32 -10.80
C GLY A 133 -14.33 10.44 -9.58
N PHE A 134 -13.23 9.69 -9.63
CA PHE A 134 -12.21 9.66 -8.60
C PHE A 134 -11.82 11.06 -8.07
N LYS A 135 -12.01 11.29 -6.76
CA LYS A 135 -11.58 12.50 -6.06
C LYS A 135 -10.57 12.11 -4.98
N TYR A 136 -9.38 12.69 -5.04
CA TYR A 136 -8.36 12.59 -4.01
C TYR A 136 -7.88 13.98 -3.63
N LEU A 137 -7.37 14.12 -2.41
CA LEU A 137 -6.92 15.43 -1.92
C LEU A 137 -5.76 15.94 -2.79
N PRO A 138 -5.80 17.17 -3.33
CA PRO A 138 -4.73 17.69 -4.17
C PRO A 138 -3.36 17.67 -3.47
N LEU A 139 -2.30 17.37 -4.24
CA LEU A 139 -0.93 17.32 -3.72
C LEU A 139 -0.55 18.62 -3.00
N ALA A 140 -0.96 19.79 -3.50
CA ALA A 140 -0.64 21.08 -2.89
C ALA A 140 -1.12 21.17 -1.44
N GLU A 141 -2.33 20.70 -1.14
CA GLU A 141 -2.88 20.70 0.22
C GLU A 141 -2.12 19.71 1.12
N GLN A 142 -1.81 18.52 0.60
CA GLN A 142 -1.02 17.52 1.32
C GLN A 142 0.39 18.01 1.63
N ARG A 143 1.01 18.78 0.72
CA ARG A 143 2.34 19.38 0.92
C ARG A 143 2.34 20.42 2.03
N VAL A 144 1.30 21.24 2.14
CA VAL A 144 1.17 22.22 3.23
C VAL A 144 1.11 21.49 4.57
N PHE A 145 0.23 20.49 4.69
CA PHE A 145 0.15 19.67 5.89
C PHE A 145 1.49 19.00 6.22
N ALA A 146 2.11 18.36 5.22
CA ALA A 146 3.36 17.64 5.40
C ALA A 146 4.49 18.55 5.86
N ARG A 147 4.63 19.73 5.26
CA ARG A 147 5.63 20.72 5.67
C ARG A 147 5.43 21.11 7.14
N THR A 148 4.23 21.49 7.54
CA THR A 148 3.94 21.84 8.95
C THR A 148 4.17 20.67 9.92
N TRP A 149 3.93 19.43 9.49
CA TRP A 149 4.21 18.25 10.31
C TRP A 149 5.73 18.05 10.50
N TRP A 150 6.48 18.12 9.41
CA TRP A 150 7.93 17.88 9.41
C TRP A 150 8.75 19.02 10.00
N GLU A 151 8.24 20.26 10.04
CA GLU A 151 8.85 21.40 10.75
C GLU A 151 9.09 21.15 12.25
N LYS A 152 8.50 20.10 12.82
CA LYS A 152 8.73 19.69 14.21
C LYS A 152 9.97 18.79 14.37
N GLN A 153 10.55 18.31 13.26
CA GLN A 153 11.66 17.37 13.24
C GLN A 153 12.97 18.08 12.89
N LYS A 154 14.00 17.87 13.72
CA LYS A 154 15.31 18.53 13.55
C LYS A 154 15.95 18.22 12.19
N SER A 155 15.79 17.00 11.70
CA SER A 155 16.31 16.53 10.41
C SER A 155 15.72 17.26 9.20
N PHE A 156 14.52 17.82 9.34
CA PHE A 156 13.85 18.57 8.28
C PHE A 156 14.16 20.07 8.35
N ILE A 157 14.23 20.64 9.57
CA ILE A 157 14.48 22.07 9.78
C ILE A 157 15.83 22.50 9.18
N SER A 158 16.85 21.64 9.25
CA SER A 158 18.20 21.93 8.76
C SER A 158 18.38 21.90 7.24
N LEU A 159 17.34 21.52 6.49
CA LEU A 159 17.40 21.41 5.03
C LEU A 159 17.20 22.77 4.35
N SER A 160 17.75 22.94 3.15
CA SER A 160 17.42 24.08 2.27
C SER A 160 15.95 24.00 1.81
N GLU A 161 15.40 25.09 1.29
CA GLU A 161 14.00 25.10 0.82
C GLU A 161 13.76 24.14 -0.36
N GLU A 162 14.75 24.00 -1.26
CA GLU A 162 14.72 23.02 -2.35
C GLU A 162 14.71 21.59 -1.80
N GLN A 163 15.59 21.30 -0.84
CA GLN A 163 15.68 20.00 -0.19
C GLN A 163 14.40 19.65 0.58
N LYS A 164 13.80 20.61 1.29
CA LYS A 164 12.49 20.45 1.95
C LYS A 164 11.39 20.17 0.94
N GLY A 165 11.42 20.84 -0.21
CA GLY A 165 10.48 20.62 -1.30
C GLY A 165 10.50 19.17 -1.77
N GLN A 166 11.68 18.64 -2.08
CA GLN A 166 11.83 17.25 -2.50
C GLN A 166 11.48 16.26 -1.39
N PHE A 167 11.93 16.52 -0.16
CA PHE A 167 11.63 15.71 1.02
C PHE A 167 10.12 15.53 1.20
N VAL A 168 9.37 16.64 1.16
CA VAL A 168 7.92 16.62 1.38
C VAL A 168 7.21 15.83 0.28
N GLU A 169 7.64 15.95 -0.96
CA GLU A 169 7.04 15.20 -2.08
C GLU A 169 7.25 13.69 -1.92
N GLU A 170 8.47 13.25 -1.63
CA GLU A 170 8.78 11.84 -1.40
C GLU A 170 8.05 11.31 -0.16
N ALA A 171 7.97 12.09 0.91
CA ALA A 171 7.27 11.72 2.14
C ALA A 171 5.77 11.50 1.90
N VAL A 172 5.10 12.41 1.16
CA VAL A 172 3.66 12.30 0.86
C VAL A 172 3.37 11.05 0.02
N VAL A 173 4.22 10.75 -0.97
CA VAL A 173 4.07 9.54 -1.79
C VAL A 173 4.30 8.27 -0.96
N ASP A 174 5.37 8.21 -0.16
CA ASP A 174 5.62 7.06 0.72
C ASP A 174 4.49 6.82 1.72
N ALA A 175 4.02 7.89 2.37
CA ALA A 175 2.93 7.83 3.32
C ALA A 175 1.67 7.23 2.69
N THR A 176 1.34 7.67 1.48
CA THR A 176 0.19 7.16 0.72
C THR A 176 0.37 5.69 0.35
N ASN A 177 1.56 5.29 -0.08
CA ASN A 177 1.88 3.88 -0.37
C ASN A 177 1.78 2.98 0.87
N LEU A 178 2.38 3.44 1.97
CA LEU A 178 2.47 2.70 3.22
C LEU A 178 1.09 2.49 3.82
N TYR A 179 0.29 3.55 3.89
CA TYR A 179 -1.09 3.44 4.34
C TYR A 179 -1.92 2.57 3.39
N GLY A 180 -1.69 2.72 2.08
CA GLY A 180 -2.27 1.87 1.04
C GLY A 180 -2.14 0.38 1.32
N ARG A 181 -0.91 -0.07 1.62
CA ARG A 181 -0.61 -1.47 1.97
C ARG A 181 -1.24 -1.92 3.29
N TYR A 182 -1.31 -1.02 4.26
CA TYR A 182 -1.99 -1.31 5.52
C TYR A 182 -3.49 -1.54 5.27
N ALA A 183 -4.14 -0.62 4.58
CA ALA A 183 -5.58 -0.68 4.34
C ALA A 183 -5.97 -1.74 3.30
N GLU A 184 -5.08 -2.27 2.46
CA GLU A 184 -5.36 -3.46 1.63
C GLU A 184 -5.74 -4.68 2.48
N ARG A 185 -5.19 -4.79 3.70
CA ARG A 185 -5.53 -5.87 4.64
C ARG A 185 -6.94 -5.73 5.21
N ILE A 186 -7.48 -4.51 5.20
CA ILE A 186 -8.83 -4.16 5.68
C ILE A 186 -9.83 -4.24 4.52
N TYR A 187 -9.44 -3.74 3.35
CA TYR A 187 -10.22 -3.70 2.12
C TYR A 187 -9.57 -4.57 1.02
N PRO A 188 -9.60 -5.91 1.12
CA PRO A 188 -8.94 -6.80 0.16
C PRO A 188 -9.74 -6.94 -1.14
N THR A 189 -9.99 -5.82 -1.82
CA THR A 189 -10.85 -5.72 -3.00
C THR A 189 -10.11 -5.09 -4.18
N ALA A 190 -10.43 -5.54 -5.39
CA ALA A 190 -9.90 -4.94 -6.62
C ALA A 190 -10.27 -3.45 -6.74
N ARG A 191 -11.42 -3.04 -6.20
CA ARG A 191 -11.87 -1.65 -6.17
C ARG A 191 -10.96 -0.78 -5.30
N TYR A 192 -10.60 -1.26 -4.12
CA TYR A 192 -9.65 -0.57 -3.24
C TYR A 192 -8.27 -0.43 -3.93
N LEU A 193 -7.78 -1.51 -4.54
CA LEU A 193 -6.51 -1.47 -5.28
C LEU A 193 -6.53 -0.45 -6.43
N ALA A 194 -7.63 -0.39 -7.18
CA ALA A 194 -7.81 0.60 -8.24
C ALA A 194 -7.84 2.04 -7.69
N TRP A 195 -8.56 2.27 -6.58
CA TRP A 195 -8.60 3.56 -5.92
C TRP A 195 -7.22 3.98 -5.38
N GLN A 196 -6.50 3.07 -4.74
CA GLN A 196 -5.16 3.33 -4.20
C GLN A 196 -4.16 3.67 -5.31
N LYS A 197 -4.23 3.00 -6.46
CA LYS A 197 -3.46 3.38 -7.66
C LYS A 197 -3.89 4.76 -8.16
N GLY A 198 -5.17 5.10 -8.16
CA GLY A 198 -5.63 6.46 -8.47
C GLY A 198 -5.04 7.51 -7.53
N ALA A 199 -5.02 7.22 -6.22
CA ALA A 199 -4.52 8.13 -5.18
C ALA A 199 -3.04 8.43 -5.36
N VAL A 200 -2.22 7.41 -5.55
CA VAL A 200 -0.80 7.63 -5.81
C VAL A 200 -0.57 8.30 -7.16
N GLY A 201 -1.35 7.94 -8.19
CA GLY A 201 -1.26 8.57 -9.52
C GLY A 201 -1.53 10.08 -9.47
N ALA A 202 -2.48 10.51 -8.66
CA ALA A 202 -2.79 11.92 -8.44
C ALA A 202 -1.64 12.71 -7.78
N LEU A 203 -0.75 12.03 -7.04
CA LEU A 203 0.40 12.65 -6.39
C LEU A 203 1.62 12.78 -7.32
N LEU A 204 1.80 11.84 -8.25
CA LEU A 204 2.99 11.81 -9.10
C LEU A 204 2.93 12.85 -10.23
N GLY A 205 1.71 13.23 -10.66
CA GLY A 205 1.50 14.15 -11.77
C GLY A 205 2.06 13.65 -13.11
N PRO A 206 1.71 14.28 -14.25
CA PRO A 206 2.09 13.79 -15.57
C PRO A 206 3.57 13.99 -15.93
N LYS A 207 4.34 14.86 -15.23
CA LYS A 207 5.66 15.33 -15.68
C LYS A 207 6.87 14.89 -14.85
N LYS A 208 6.70 14.37 -13.62
CA LYS A 208 7.85 14.23 -12.69
C LYS A 208 8.66 12.95 -12.82
N TYR A 209 8.18 11.94 -13.54
CA TYR A 209 8.86 10.64 -13.61
C TYR A 209 9.21 10.15 -15.03
N GLN A 210 9.18 11.04 -16.03
CA GLN A 210 9.79 10.77 -17.35
C GLN A 210 11.32 10.62 -17.31
N LYS A 211 11.97 10.83 -16.15
CA LYS A 211 13.42 10.69 -15.96
C LYS A 211 13.83 9.47 -15.11
N CYS A 212 12.88 8.58 -14.81
CA CYS A 212 13.19 7.30 -14.17
C CYS A 212 13.37 6.24 -15.26
N GLU A 213 14.51 6.31 -15.96
CA GLU A 213 15.05 5.22 -16.76
C GLU A 213 16.10 4.45 -15.94
#